data_AF-A0A2V4BBE3-F1
#
_entry.id   AF-A0A2V4BBE3-F1
#
_cell.length_a   1.000
_cell.length_b   1.000
_cell.length_c   1.000
_cell.angle_alpha   90.00
_cell.angle_beta   90.00
_cell.angle_gamma   90.00
#
_symmetry.space_group_name_H-M   'P 1'
#
loop_
_entity.id
_entity.type
_entity.pdbx_description
1 polymer ?
#
loop_
_entity_poly.entity_id
_entity_poly.type
_entity_poly.pdbx_seq_one_letter_code
_entity_poly.pdbx_strand_id
1 'polypeptide(L)'
;MADNLDRESGAEPELKPFDRRALATLDVIADLEVDRLYVLTKPEGSLEFYKSVRNELILWAYTRITNLVVSCGDAQPCVRATCAEVVELGRALDDALLVALDAWHPEGSRYPAPEPSEMEPMEHIKLAGDDMAATGMVWIPTRPVRAGDRHVDAELYCRKPGQPLLLAYSSLPALQAGCGPYQAAAAIDVAQIDEVAFEAGAARVVFDMPLAEDARHPEPVQDWTR
;
A
#
# COMPACT_ATOMS: atom_id res chain seq x y z
N MET A 1 -24.78 10.75 3.05
CA MET A 1 -24.85 9.74 4.11
C MET A 1 -23.43 9.27 4.32
N ALA A 2 -22.81 9.81 5.36
CA ALA A 2 -21.49 9.40 5.81
C ALA A 2 -21.61 7.99 6.38
N ASP A 3 -20.74 7.09 5.94
CA ASP A 3 -20.48 5.87 6.70
C ASP A 3 -19.14 6.08 7.40
N ASN A 4 -19.23 6.03 8.73
CA ASN A 4 -18.17 6.32 9.65
C ASN A 4 -17.01 5.35 9.40
N LEU A 5 -15.84 5.89 9.08
CA LEU A 5 -14.58 5.27 9.46
C LEU A 5 -14.64 5.09 10.98
N ASP A 6 -14.89 3.86 11.40
CA ASP A 6 -14.77 3.46 12.79
C ASP A 6 -13.41 3.91 13.30
N ARG A 7 -13.47 4.94 14.15
CA ARG A 7 -12.46 5.19 15.16
C ARG A 7 -12.54 4.03 16.14
N GLU A 8 -12.01 2.87 15.76
CA GLU A 8 -11.74 1.83 16.73
C GLU A 8 -10.60 2.31 17.63
N SER A 9 -10.98 2.53 18.88
CA SER A 9 -10.17 2.88 20.02
C SER A 9 -8.88 2.07 20.12
N GLY A 10 -7.85 2.65 20.73
CA GLY A 10 -6.60 1.98 21.11
C GLY A 10 -6.77 0.80 22.08
N ALA A 11 -7.34 -0.30 21.59
CA ALA A 11 -7.24 -1.61 22.20
C ALA A 11 -5.84 -2.17 21.92
N GLU A 12 -5.18 -2.69 22.95
CA GLU A 12 -3.90 -3.36 22.80
C GLU A 12 -4.03 -4.55 21.84
N PRO A 13 -2.99 -4.84 21.02
CA PRO A 13 -3.01 -5.97 20.11
C PRO A 13 -3.12 -7.29 20.89
N GLU A 14 -4.17 -8.07 20.61
CA GLU A 14 -4.43 -9.37 21.26
C GLU A 14 -3.70 -10.51 20.52
N LEU A 15 -2.38 -10.39 20.42
CA LEU A 15 -1.55 -11.38 19.74
C LEU A 15 -1.17 -12.53 20.67
N LYS A 16 -1.48 -13.76 20.24
CA LYS A 16 -1.10 -14.99 20.92
C LYS A 16 0.33 -15.39 20.55
N PRO A 17 1.11 -16.00 21.45
CA PRO A 17 2.34 -16.67 21.07
C PRO A 17 2.06 -17.69 19.95
N PHE A 18 2.95 -17.79 18.96
CA PHE A 18 2.84 -18.82 17.94
C PHE A 18 3.21 -20.19 18.53
N ASP A 19 2.19 -20.83 19.08
CA ASP A 19 2.22 -22.20 19.55
C ASP A 19 1.02 -22.98 18.98
N ARG A 20 0.88 -24.24 19.37
CA ARG A 20 -0.17 -25.12 18.85
C ARG A 20 -1.59 -24.64 19.19
N ARG A 21 -1.77 -23.77 20.18
CA ARG A 21 -3.08 -23.21 20.60
C ARG A 21 -3.47 -22.00 19.77
N ALA A 22 -2.51 -21.38 19.09
CA ALA A 22 -2.75 -20.32 18.12
C ALA A 22 -3.18 -20.86 16.74
N LEU A 23 -3.07 -22.18 16.53
CA LEU A 23 -3.52 -22.85 15.31
C LEU A 23 -5.00 -23.23 15.41
N ALA A 24 -5.84 -22.56 14.63
CA ALA A 24 -7.25 -22.85 14.44
C ALA A 24 -7.44 -23.86 13.29
N THR A 25 -8.40 -24.78 13.47
CA THR A 25 -8.90 -25.66 12.40
C THR A 25 -9.93 -24.92 11.56
N LEU A 26 -10.29 -25.47 10.40
CA LEU A 26 -11.32 -24.89 9.54
C LEU A 26 -12.68 -24.80 10.23
N ASP A 27 -13.03 -25.75 11.11
CA ASP A 27 -14.26 -25.68 11.91
C ASP A 27 -14.27 -24.46 12.83
N VAL A 28 -13.14 -24.18 13.49
CA VAL A 28 -12.99 -22.99 14.33
C VAL A 28 -13.13 -21.72 13.50
N ILE A 29 -12.58 -21.69 12.28
CA ILE A 29 -12.72 -20.55 11.37
C ILE A 29 -14.16 -20.38 10.90
N ALA A 30 -14.87 -21.46 10.60
CA ALA A 30 -16.26 -21.43 10.16
C ALA A 30 -17.20 -20.85 11.23
N ASP A 31 -16.87 -21.05 12.51
CA ASP A 31 -17.65 -20.59 13.65
C ASP A 31 -17.24 -19.18 14.17
N LEU A 32 -16.25 -18.52 13.54
CA LEU A 32 -15.85 -17.18 13.97
C LEU A 32 -16.95 -16.15 13.66
N GLU A 33 -17.32 -15.37 14.67
CA GLU A 33 -18.22 -14.21 14.54
C GLU A 33 -17.48 -12.97 13.98
N VAL A 34 -16.71 -13.15 12.91
CA VAL A 34 -16.04 -12.07 12.18
C VAL A 34 -16.35 -12.18 10.69
N ASP A 35 -16.68 -11.06 10.06
CA ASP A 35 -17.07 -11.06 8.64
C ASP A 35 -15.88 -11.36 7.72
N ARG A 36 -14.68 -10.90 8.09
CA ARG A 36 -13.47 -11.00 7.27
C ARG A 36 -12.20 -11.14 8.11
N LEU A 37 -11.23 -11.83 7.53
CA LEU A 37 -9.87 -12.01 8.03
C LEU A 37 -8.88 -11.32 7.08
N TYR A 38 -7.78 -10.83 7.64
CA TYR A 38 -6.61 -10.37 6.90
C TYR A 38 -5.64 -11.53 6.77
N VAL A 39 -5.51 -12.06 5.57
CA VAL A 39 -4.73 -13.27 5.27
C VAL A 39 -3.44 -12.88 4.57
N LEU A 40 -2.31 -13.44 5.02
CA LEU A 40 -1.02 -13.09 4.46
C LEU A 40 -0.86 -13.60 3.01
N THR A 41 -0.27 -12.74 2.19
CA THR A 41 0.13 -13.05 0.82
C THR A 41 1.61 -12.74 0.64
N LYS A 42 2.19 -13.34 -0.39
CA LYS A 42 3.48 -12.93 -0.92
C LYS A 42 3.32 -11.65 -1.76
N PRO A 43 4.41 -10.93 -2.09
CA PRO A 43 4.36 -9.72 -2.90
C PRO A 43 3.70 -9.92 -4.28
N GLU A 44 3.79 -11.11 -4.87
CA GLU A 44 3.13 -11.44 -6.14
C GLU A 44 1.62 -11.73 -6.00
N GLY A 45 1.04 -11.58 -4.81
CA GLY A 45 -0.39 -11.76 -4.54
C GLY A 45 -0.82 -13.20 -4.26
N SER A 46 0.09 -14.18 -4.35
CA SER A 46 -0.21 -15.57 -3.96
C SER A 46 -0.28 -15.72 -2.44
N LEU A 47 -1.14 -16.60 -1.94
CA LEU A 47 -1.26 -16.86 -0.49
C LEU A 47 0.05 -17.39 0.09
N GLU A 48 0.41 -16.90 1.25
CA GLU A 48 1.62 -17.30 1.94
C GLU A 48 1.34 -18.49 2.87
N PHE A 49 1.96 -19.63 2.57
CA PHE A 49 1.84 -20.85 3.36
C PHE A 49 3.19 -21.24 3.97
N TYR A 50 3.14 -21.65 5.22
CA TYR A 50 4.27 -22.27 5.90
C TYR A 50 3.99 -23.75 6.09
N LYS A 51 5.03 -24.56 6.11
CA LYS A 51 4.91 -25.97 6.44
C LYS A 51 5.22 -26.19 7.90
N SER A 52 4.31 -26.88 8.60
CA SER A 52 4.60 -27.39 9.94
C SER A 52 5.62 -28.53 9.87
N VAL A 53 6.22 -28.88 11.01
CA VAL A 53 7.09 -30.08 11.13
C VAL A 53 6.37 -31.40 10.83
N ARG A 54 5.03 -31.39 10.78
CA ARG A 54 4.18 -32.53 10.44
C ARG A 54 3.68 -32.46 8.98
N ASN A 55 4.22 -31.54 8.19
CA ASN A 55 3.85 -31.27 6.80
C ASN A 55 2.38 -30.79 6.64
N GLU A 56 1.81 -30.18 7.67
CA GLU A 56 0.56 -29.41 7.57
C GLU A 56 0.86 -28.05 6.94
N LEU A 57 -0.11 -27.47 6.22
CA LEU A 57 -0.01 -26.11 5.70
C LEU A 57 -0.54 -25.14 6.76
N ILE A 58 0.21 -24.08 7.04
CA ILE A 58 -0.18 -23.03 7.97
C ILE A 58 -0.35 -21.74 7.18
N LEU A 59 -1.54 -21.15 7.31
CA LEU A 59 -1.89 -19.84 6.78
C LEU A 59 -2.03 -18.87 7.93
N TRP A 60 -1.39 -17.70 7.85
CA TRP A 60 -1.60 -16.66 8.86
C TRP A 60 -2.82 -15.84 8.51
N ALA A 61 -3.67 -15.65 9.52
CA ALA A 61 -4.84 -14.81 9.41
C ALA A 61 -5.00 -13.96 10.68
N TYR A 62 -5.44 -12.73 10.50
CA TYR A 62 -5.69 -11.80 11.59
C TYR A 62 -7.12 -11.31 11.54
N THR A 63 -7.77 -11.21 12.69
CA THR A 63 -9.12 -10.63 12.78
C THR A 63 -9.11 -9.12 12.63
N ARG A 64 -7.97 -8.49 12.95
CA ARG A 64 -7.76 -7.04 12.87
C ARG A 64 -6.50 -6.70 12.10
N ILE A 65 -6.55 -5.63 11.30
CA ILE A 65 -5.37 -5.12 10.58
C ILE A 65 -4.27 -4.67 11.53
N THR A 66 -4.63 -4.15 12.71
CA THR A 66 -3.66 -3.73 13.74
C THR A 66 -2.84 -4.90 14.26
N ASN A 67 -3.46 -6.07 14.45
CA ASN A 67 -2.75 -7.28 14.86
C ASN A 67 -1.75 -7.72 13.79
N LEU A 68 -2.14 -7.65 12.50
CA LEU A 68 -1.23 -7.93 11.38
C LEU A 68 -0.04 -6.98 11.37
N VAL A 69 -0.30 -5.67 11.43
CA VAL A 69 0.76 -4.64 11.35
C VAL A 69 1.73 -4.76 12.53
N VAL A 70 1.22 -4.99 13.75
CA VAL A 70 2.07 -5.18 14.93
C VAL A 70 2.91 -6.45 14.82
N SER A 71 2.34 -7.53 14.27
CA SER A 71 2.98 -8.84 14.17
C SER A 71 4.03 -8.91 13.04
N CYS A 72 3.63 -8.50 11.83
CA CYS A 72 4.38 -8.68 10.59
C CYS A 72 5.05 -7.41 10.07
N GLY A 73 4.59 -6.22 10.49
CA GLY A 73 4.95 -4.93 9.90
C GLY A 73 3.86 -4.40 8.95
N ASP A 74 3.86 -3.08 8.74
CA ASP A 74 2.97 -2.35 7.81
C ASP A 74 3.19 -2.75 6.34
N ALA A 75 4.39 -3.24 6.06
CA ALA A 75 4.91 -3.78 4.83
C ALA A 75 4.22 -5.04 4.29
N GLN A 76 3.65 -5.83 5.19
CA GLN A 76 3.30 -7.21 4.90
C GLN A 76 2.13 -7.27 3.91
N PRO A 77 2.32 -7.89 2.73
CA PRO A 77 1.22 -8.06 1.79
C PRO A 77 0.12 -8.95 2.39
N CYS A 78 -1.13 -8.54 2.20
CA CYS A 78 -2.29 -9.29 2.65
C CYS A 78 -3.51 -9.08 1.76
N VAL A 79 -4.45 -10.01 1.84
CA VAL A 79 -5.76 -9.94 1.22
C VAL A 79 -6.85 -10.08 2.28
N ARG A 80 -8.00 -9.46 2.04
CA ARG A 80 -9.20 -9.67 2.86
C ARG A 80 -9.98 -10.86 2.33
N ALA A 81 -10.14 -11.89 3.14
CA ALA A 81 -10.95 -13.07 2.82
C ALA A 81 -12.04 -13.26 3.89
N THR A 82 -13.21 -13.74 3.47
CA THR A 82 -14.26 -14.20 4.38
C THR A 82 -13.87 -15.53 5.01
N CYS A 83 -14.45 -15.85 6.18
CA CYS A 83 -14.25 -17.17 6.79
C CYS A 83 -14.66 -18.31 5.85
N ALA A 84 -15.73 -18.11 5.06
CA ALA A 84 -16.17 -19.07 4.05
C ALA A 84 -15.12 -19.31 2.96
N GLU A 85 -14.48 -18.27 2.43
CA GLU A 85 -13.41 -18.40 1.42
C GLU A 85 -12.18 -19.14 1.97
N VAL A 86 -11.83 -18.90 3.24
CA VAL A 86 -10.73 -19.62 3.90
C VAL A 86 -11.07 -21.11 4.11
N VAL A 87 -12.31 -21.42 4.46
CA VAL A 87 -12.80 -22.79 4.60
C VAL A 87 -12.81 -23.51 3.24
N GLU A 88 -13.30 -22.86 2.19
CA GLU A 88 -13.29 -23.42 0.82
C GLU A 88 -11.87 -23.68 0.32
N LEU A 89 -10.92 -22.77 0.59
CA LEU A 89 -9.51 -22.98 0.31
C LEU A 89 -8.96 -24.20 1.04
N GLY A 90 -9.28 -24.34 2.34
CA GLY A 90 -8.83 -25.48 3.13
C GLY A 90 -9.33 -26.82 2.59
N ARG A 91 -10.60 -26.88 2.16
CA ARG A 91 -11.19 -28.05 1.50
C ARG A 91 -10.49 -28.38 0.18
N ALA A 92 -10.13 -27.36 -0.61
CA ALA A 92 -9.37 -27.55 -1.84
C ALA A 92 -7.93 -28.08 -1.61
N LEU A 93 -7.44 -28.00 -0.37
CA LEU A 93 -6.13 -28.48 0.08
C LEU A 93 -6.23 -29.75 0.94
N ASP A 94 -7.30 -30.54 0.77
CA ASP A 94 -7.57 -31.79 1.48
C ASP A 94 -7.56 -31.65 3.02
N ASP A 95 -8.04 -30.51 3.54
CA ASP A 95 -8.11 -30.18 4.97
C ASP A 95 -6.75 -30.20 5.72
N ALA A 96 -5.65 -30.18 4.98
CA ALA A 96 -4.30 -30.08 5.56
C ALA A 96 -3.96 -28.67 6.07
N LEU A 97 -4.92 -27.73 5.97
CA LEU A 97 -4.78 -26.33 6.31
C LEU A 97 -5.11 -26.05 7.78
N LEU A 98 -4.14 -25.46 8.48
CA LEU A 98 -4.33 -24.83 9.79
C LEU A 98 -4.17 -23.32 9.63
N VAL A 99 -4.90 -22.56 10.44
CA VAL A 99 -4.86 -21.09 10.43
C VAL A 99 -4.21 -20.60 11.70
N ALA A 100 -3.06 -19.93 11.59
CA ALA A 100 -2.47 -19.20 12.71
C ALA A 100 -3.25 -17.90 12.91
N LEU A 101 -4.22 -17.92 13.84
CA LEU A 101 -5.18 -16.83 14.03
C LEU A 101 -4.74 -15.88 15.15
N ASP A 102 -4.54 -14.61 14.80
CA ASP A 102 -4.08 -13.55 15.72
C ASP A 102 -2.86 -13.99 16.53
N ALA A 103 -1.87 -14.55 15.83
CA ALA A 103 -0.65 -15.08 16.41
C ALA A 103 0.56 -14.25 15.99
N TRP A 104 1.55 -14.13 16.87
CA TRP A 104 2.84 -13.55 16.52
C TRP A 104 3.48 -14.28 15.35
N HIS A 105 3.86 -13.54 14.31
CA HIS A 105 4.61 -14.11 13.21
C HIS A 105 6.03 -14.46 13.68
N PRO A 106 6.59 -15.63 13.31
CA PRO A 106 7.95 -15.99 13.68
C PRO A 106 8.96 -14.90 13.28
N GLU A 107 9.90 -14.57 14.18
CA GLU A 107 10.97 -13.62 13.91
C GLU A 107 11.87 -14.12 12.75
N GLY A 108 12.18 -13.22 11.81
CA GLY A 108 13.09 -13.49 10.68
C GLY A 108 12.45 -13.46 9.29
N SER A 109 11.12 -13.55 9.20
CA SER A 109 10.35 -13.46 7.95
C SER A 109 9.50 -12.19 7.93
N ARG A 110 10.12 -11.04 8.21
CA ARG A 110 9.49 -9.75 7.95
C ARG A 110 9.94 -9.35 6.56
N TYR A 111 8.99 -9.19 5.64
CA TYR A 111 9.30 -8.47 4.42
C TYR A 111 9.86 -7.11 4.86
N PRO A 112 11.01 -6.66 4.29
CA PRO A 112 11.38 -5.27 4.48
C PRO A 112 10.16 -4.43 4.09
N ALA A 113 9.95 -3.30 4.78
CA ALA A 113 9.02 -2.28 4.31
C ALA A 113 9.21 -2.20 2.79
N PRO A 114 8.17 -2.48 1.97
CA PRO A 114 8.31 -2.35 0.55
C PRO A 114 8.85 -0.95 0.38
N GLU A 115 9.98 -0.85 -0.31
CA GLU A 115 10.45 0.43 -0.79
C GLU A 115 9.21 1.16 -1.33
N PRO A 116 8.99 2.45 -1.05
CA PRO A 116 7.82 3.14 -1.60
C PRO A 116 7.73 3.00 -3.13
N SER A 117 8.87 2.72 -3.77
CA SER A 117 9.05 2.31 -5.16
C SER A 117 8.58 0.89 -5.51
N GLU A 118 8.10 0.06 -4.57
CA GLU A 118 7.72 -1.35 -4.72
C GLU A 118 6.22 -1.62 -4.47
N MET A 119 5.47 -0.67 -3.92
CA MET A 119 4.01 -0.78 -3.77
C MET A 119 3.32 -0.68 -5.15
N GLU A 120 2.44 -1.64 -5.51
CA GLU A 120 1.54 -1.43 -6.65
C GLU A 120 0.65 -0.20 -6.40
N PRO A 121 0.42 0.67 -7.40
CA PRO A 121 -0.44 1.83 -7.22
C PRO A 121 -1.82 1.35 -6.76
N MET A 122 -2.24 1.77 -5.57
CA MET A 122 -3.57 1.44 -5.04
C MET A 122 -4.63 1.86 -6.06
N GLU A 123 -5.58 0.98 -6.35
CA GLU A 123 -6.82 1.41 -7.01
C GLU A 123 -7.49 2.49 -6.16
N HIS A 124 -7.70 3.63 -6.80
CA HIS A 124 -8.40 4.83 -6.35
C HIS A 124 -9.23 4.64 -5.07
N ILE A 125 -8.65 4.99 -3.92
CA ILE A 125 -9.49 5.50 -2.84
C ILE A 125 -9.94 6.88 -3.32
N LYS A 126 -11.25 7.05 -3.53
CA LYS A 126 -11.85 8.39 -3.60
C LYS A 126 -11.52 9.12 -2.29
N LEU A 127 -10.37 9.79 -2.26
CA LEU A 127 -9.95 10.60 -1.13
C LEU A 127 -10.48 12.01 -1.35
N ALA A 128 -11.50 12.31 -0.56
CA ALA A 128 -11.89 13.67 -0.23
C ALA A 128 -10.73 14.31 0.55
N GLY A 129 -9.94 15.13 -0.15
CA GLY A 129 -8.96 16.05 0.40
C GLY A 129 -9.22 17.44 -0.19
N ASP A 130 -9.22 18.45 0.65
CA ASP A 130 -9.94 19.73 0.45
C ASP A 130 -9.43 20.69 -0.64
N ASP A 131 -8.51 20.30 -1.54
CA ASP A 131 -8.16 21.12 -2.72
C ASP A 131 -8.67 20.53 -4.04
N MET A 132 -8.42 19.25 -4.34
CA MET A 132 -8.95 18.62 -5.57
C MET A 132 -10.49 18.59 -5.58
N ALA A 133 -11.11 18.29 -4.43
CA ALA A 133 -12.57 18.28 -4.30
C ALA A 133 -13.18 19.70 -4.39
N ALA A 134 -12.42 20.74 -4.06
CA ALA A 134 -12.87 22.14 -4.05
C ALA A 134 -12.54 22.90 -5.34
N THR A 135 -11.45 22.56 -6.01
CA THR A 135 -10.87 23.33 -7.13
C THR A 135 -10.75 22.52 -8.42
N GLY A 136 -10.82 21.19 -8.36
CA GLY A 136 -10.53 20.31 -9.51
C GLY A 136 -9.05 20.26 -9.89
N MET A 137 -8.16 20.82 -9.07
CA MET A 137 -6.72 20.89 -9.36
C MET A 137 -5.96 19.74 -8.70
N VAL A 138 -4.87 19.34 -9.34
CA VAL A 138 -3.88 18.36 -8.85
C VAL A 138 -2.48 18.92 -9.04
N TRP A 139 -1.56 18.53 -8.16
CA TRP A 139 -0.19 19.01 -8.15
C TRP A 139 0.75 17.96 -8.75
N ILE A 140 1.58 18.34 -9.71
CA ILE A 140 2.58 17.45 -10.29
C ILE A 140 3.99 17.95 -9.98
N PRO A 141 4.98 17.06 -9.78
CA PRO A 141 6.37 17.46 -9.67
C PRO A 141 6.86 17.92 -11.03
N THR A 142 7.61 19.03 -11.03
CA THR A 142 8.16 19.63 -12.23
C THR A 142 9.65 19.89 -12.02
N ARG A 143 10.35 20.13 -13.13
CA ARG A 143 11.64 20.80 -13.04
C ARG A 143 11.45 22.22 -12.48
N PRO A 144 12.45 22.79 -11.80
CA PRO A 144 12.38 24.17 -11.35
C PRO A 144 12.10 25.13 -12.50
N VAL A 145 11.03 25.91 -12.36
CA VAL A 145 10.61 26.92 -13.34
C VAL A 145 11.07 28.31 -12.92
N ARG A 146 11.49 29.12 -13.88
CA ARG A 146 11.85 30.53 -13.67
C ARG A 146 10.74 31.44 -14.17
N ALA A 147 10.65 32.63 -13.58
CA ALA A 147 9.72 33.65 -14.05
C ALA A 147 10.02 34.00 -15.52
N GLY A 148 9.05 33.76 -16.42
CA GLY A 148 9.18 33.98 -17.86
C GLY A 148 9.26 32.69 -18.69
N ASP A 149 9.41 31.53 -18.06
CA ASP A 149 9.35 30.24 -18.75
C ASP A 149 7.94 30.01 -19.31
N ARG A 150 7.89 29.57 -20.58
CA ARG A 150 6.65 29.27 -21.31
C ARG A 150 6.34 27.77 -21.37
N HIS A 151 7.26 26.95 -20.91
CA HIS A 151 7.15 25.50 -20.86
C HIS A 151 7.53 25.04 -19.46
N VAL A 152 6.78 24.08 -18.95
CA VAL A 152 7.01 23.45 -17.66
C VAL A 152 7.23 21.98 -17.92
N ASP A 153 8.43 21.49 -17.61
CA ASP A 153 8.76 20.08 -17.78
C ASP A 153 8.29 19.30 -16.54
N ALA A 154 7.39 18.35 -16.75
CA ALA A 154 7.01 17.40 -15.71
C ALA A 154 8.18 16.47 -15.39
N GLU A 155 8.42 16.21 -14.10
CA GLU A 155 9.41 15.23 -13.67
C GLU A 155 8.77 13.85 -13.66
N LEU A 156 9.35 12.92 -14.43
CA LEU A 156 8.85 11.55 -14.51
C LEU A 156 9.65 10.64 -13.59
N TYR A 157 8.93 9.78 -12.88
CA TYR A 157 9.52 8.78 -12.03
C TYR A 157 9.61 7.44 -12.77
N CYS A 158 10.80 6.86 -12.86
CA CYS A 158 11.01 5.56 -13.49
C CYS A 158 11.24 4.50 -12.42
N ARG A 159 10.18 3.80 -12.03
CA ARG A 159 10.27 2.65 -11.12
C ARG A 159 11.02 1.46 -11.73
N LYS A 160 10.83 1.24 -13.04
CA LYS A 160 11.52 0.23 -13.85
C LYS A 160 11.97 0.86 -15.16
N PRO A 161 13.09 0.42 -15.76
CA PRO A 161 13.51 0.89 -17.08
C PRO A 161 12.37 0.76 -18.09
N GLY A 162 12.04 1.85 -18.80
CA GLY A 162 11.01 1.87 -19.85
C GLY A 162 9.56 2.05 -19.37
N GLN A 163 9.31 2.32 -18.09
CA GLN A 163 7.98 2.64 -17.57
C GLN A 163 7.97 3.95 -16.77
N PRO A 164 8.06 5.10 -17.46
CA PRO A 164 7.97 6.40 -16.80
C PRO A 164 6.56 6.63 -16.23
N LEU A 165 6.50 7.16 -15.02
CA LEU A 165 5.27 7.48 -14.30
C LEU A 165 5.20 8.99 -14.08
N LEU A 166 4.03 9.58 -14.31
CA LEU A 166 3.72 10.93 -13.84
C LEU A 166 3.12 10.81 -12.44
N LEU A 167 3.73 11.47 -11.45
CA LEU A 167 3.16 11.54 -10.12
C LEU A 167 2.21 12.75 -10.04
N ALA A 168 1.06 12.57 -9.43
CA ALA A 168 0.09 13.61 -9.18
C ALA A 168 -0.32 13.59 -7.72
N TYR A 169 -0.59 14.75 -7.14
CA TYR A 169 -0.88 14.88 -5.72
C TYR A 169 -2.14 15.69 -5.51
N SER A 170 -2.94 15.29 -4.54
CA SER A 170 -4.21 15.93 -4.21
C SER A 170 -4.04 17.34 -3.60
N SER A 171 -2.83 17.65 -3.12
CA SER A 171 -2.49 18.94 -2.54
C SER A 171 -0.97 19.19 -2.60
N LEU A 172 -0.55 20.45 -2.53
CA LEU A 172 0.87 20.82 -2.45
C LEU A 172 1.57 20.21 -1.21
N PRO A 173 0.96 20.19 0.00
CA PRO A 173 1.54 19.49 1.14
C PRO A 173 1.74 17.98 0.91
N ALA A 174 0.82 17.31 0.21
CA ALA A 174 0.97 15.89 -0.12
C ALA A 174 2.15 15.66 -1.07
N LEU A 175 2.33 16.53 -2.06
CA LEU A 175 3.50 16.51 -2.95
C LEU A 175 4.79 16.71 -2.18
N GLN A 176 4.86 17.70 -1.28
CA GLN A 176 6.07 17.97 -0.50
C GLN A 176 6.40 16.82 0.47
N ALA A 177 5.39 16.18 1.05
CA ALA A 177 5.57 15.00 1.88
C ALA A 177 6.05 13.79 1.06
N GLY A 178 5.59 13.67 -0.20
CA GLY A 178 5.94 12.57 -1.09
C GLY A 178 7.29 12.72 -1.79
N CYS A 179 7.58 13.90 -2.37
CA CYS A 179 8.75 14.18 -3.19
C CYS A 179 9.87 14.95 -2.47
N GLY A 180 9.61 15.43 -1.26
CA GLY A 180 10.54 16.24 -0.48
C GLY A 180 10.19 17.73 -0.49
N PRO A 181 10.63 18.48 0.53
CA PRO A 181 10.20 19.86 0.77
C PRO A 181 10.68 20.86 -0.29
N TYR A 182 11.69 20.51 -1.09
CA TYR A 182 12.28 21.37 -2.12
C TYR A 182 11.87 20.99 -3.55
N GLN A 183 10.95 20.04 -3.71
CA GLN A 183 10.42 19.67 -5.01
C GLN A 183 9.71 20.87 -5.66
N ALA A 184 10.08 21.20 -6.89
CA ALA A 184 9.32 22.15 -7.70
C ALA A 184 8.02 21.50 -8.18
N ALA A 185 6.94 22.29 -8.19
CA ALA A 185 5.59 21.78 -8.45
C ALA A 185 4.76 22.75 -9.28
N ALA A 186 3.83 22.21 -10.06
CA ALA A 186 2.79 22.96 -10.76
C ALA A 186 1.42 22.36 -10.46
N ALA A 187 0.42 23.23 -10.31
CA ALA A 187 -0.98 22.83 -10.27
C ALA A 187 -1.54 22.77 -11.70
N ILE A 188 -2.25 21.69 -12.01
CA ILE A 188 -2.95 21.50 -13.29
C ILE A 188 -4.39 21.08 -13.02
N ASP A 189 -5.27 21.31 -13.99
CA ASP A 189 -6.63 20.79 -13.93
C ASP A 189 -6.58 19.25 -14.05
N VAL A 190 -7.28 18.56 -13.15
CA VAL A 190 -7.35 17.09 -13.16
C VAL A 190 -7.92 16.56 -14.48
N ALA A 191 -8.78 17.32 -15.17
CA ALA A 191 -9.29 16.95 -16.48
C ALA A 191 -8.22 16.92 -17.58
N GLN A 192 -7.07 17.57 -17.36
CA GLN A 192 -5.94 17.62 -18.29
C GLN A 192 -4.85 16.61 -17.96
N ILE A 193 -5.00 15.81 -16.89
CA ILE A 193 -3.90 14.96 -16.40
C ILE A 193 -3.46 13.89 -17.40
N ASP A 194 -4.41 13.34 -18.16
CA ASP A 194 -4.12 12.34 -19.19
C ASP A 194 -3.37 12.96 -20.38
N GLU A 195 -3.72 14.19 -20.76
CA GLU A 195 -3.04 14.95 -21.82
C GLU A 195 -1.61 15.29 -21.39
N VAL A 196 -1.44 15.83 -20.17
CA VAL A 196 -0.12 16.13 -19.60
C VAL A 196 0.74 14.89 -19.47
N ALA A 197 0.17 13.75 -19.03
CA ALA A 197 0.89 12.48 -18.96
C ALA A 197 1.37 12.01 -20.33
N PHE A 198 0.50 12.10 -21.34
CA PHE A 198 0.83 11.75 -22.71
C PHE A 198 1.93 12.64 -23.29
N GLU A 199 1.82 13.96 -23.13
CA GLU A 199 2.82 14.93 -23.63
C GLU A 199 4.18 14.80 -22.92
N ALA A 200 4.15 14.54 -21.61
CA ALA A 200 5.37 14.27 -20.85
C ALA A 200 6.03 12.94 -21.22
N GLY A 201 5.30 12.03 -21.88
CA GLY A 201 5.79 10.68 -22.22
C GLY A 201 5.68 9.69 -21.08
N ALA A 202 4.79 9.94 -20.12
CA ALA A 202 4.48 9.00 -19.04
C ALA A 202 3.64 7.82 -19.56
N ALA A 203 3.95 6.62 -19.09
CA ALA A 203 3.15 5.43 -19.37
C ALA A 203 1.89 5.37 -18.49
N ARG A 204 1.95 5.93 -17.28
CA ARG A 204 0.83 5.98 -16.32
C ARG A 204 0.92 7.19 -15.40
N VAL A 205 -0.22 7.54 -14.81
CA VAL A 205 -0.34 8.52 -13.73
C VAL A 205 -0.53 7.78 -12.41
N VAL A 206 0.14 8.23 -11.34
CA VAL A 206 -0.07 7.70 -9.99
C VAL A 206 -0.31 8.83 -9.01
N PHE A 207 -1.31 8.66 -8.15
CA PHE A 207 -1.72 9.67 -7.18
C PHE A 207 -1.12 9.45 -5.79
N ASP A 208 -0.71 10.54 -5.15
CA ASP A 208 -0.27 10.63 -3.75
C ASP A 208 0.77 9.55 -3.35
N MET A 209 1.64 9.17 -4.28
CA MET A 209 2.70 8.19 -4.03
C MET A 209 3.81 8.84 -3.19
N PRO A 210 4.15 8.29 -2.01
CA PRO A 210 5.36 8.71 -1.31
C PRO A 210 6.60 8.14 -2.04
N LEU A 211 7.63 8.95 -2.27
CA LEU A 211 8.93 8.46 -2.74
C LEU A 211 9.78 7.95 -1.57
N ALA A 212 10.72 7.04 -1.87
CA ALA A 212 11.79 6.65 -0.95
C ALA A 212 12.65 7.86 -0.57
N GLU A 213 13.25 7.88 0.63
CA GLU A 213 13.98 9.05 1.14
C GLU A 213 15.13 9.50 0.22
N ASP A 214 15.79 8.55 -0.45
CA ASP A 214 16.89 8.78 -1.40
C ASP A 214 16.43 9.33 -2.76
N ALA A 215 15.17 9.14 -3.12
CA ALA A 215 14.53 9.67 -4.32
C ALA A 215 13.81 11.01 -4.08
N ARG A 216 13.76 11.47 -2.82
CA ARG A 216 13.23 12.81 -2.49
C ARG A 216 14.30 13.87 -2.74
N HIS A 217 13.87 15.12 -2.88
CA HIS A 217 14.77 16.27 -2.92
C HIS A 217 14.93 16.87 -1.52
N PRO A 218 16.00 16.51 -0.77
CA PRO A 218 16.27 17.05 0.56
C PRO A 218 16.87 18.45 0.52
N GLU A 219 17.28 18.95 -0.66
CA GLU A 219 17.84 20.28 -0.87
C GLU A 219 17.32 20.89 -2.18
N PRO A 220 17.34 22.23 -2.35
CA PRO A 220 16.98 22.86 -3.62
C PRO A 220 17.88 22.40 -4.76
N VAL A 221 17.31 21.84 -5.82
CA VAL A 221 18.10 21.40 -6.97
C VAL A 221 18.51 22.61 -7.82
N GLN A 222 19.80 22.95 -7.80
CA GLN A 222 20.36 24.09 -8.53
C GLN A 222 20.89 23.74 -9.93
N ASP A 223 21.28 22.49 -10.16
CA ASP A 223 21.84 22.03 -11.44
C ASP A 223 21.58 20.53 -11.62
N TRP A 224 21.14 20.12 -12.81
CA TRP A 224 20.75 18.75 -13.17
C TRP A 224 21.69 18.14 -14.24
N THR A 225 22.88 18.70 -14.43
CA THR A 225 23.87 18.23 -15.42
C THR A 225 24.97 17.31 -14.86
N ARG A 226 24.85 16.86 -13.61
CA ARG A 226 25.81 15.95 -12.95
C ARG A 226 25.14 14.67 -12.49
#